data_AF-A0AAD7J9E2-F1
#
_entry.id   AF-A0AAD7J9E2-F1
#
_cell.length_a   1.000
_cell.length_b   1.000
_cell.length_c   1.000
_cell.angle_alpha   90.00
_cell.angle_beta   90.00
_cell.angle_gamma   90.00
#
_symmetry.space_group_name_H-M   'P 1'
#
loop_
_entity.id
_entity.type
_entity.pdbx_description
1 polymer ?
#
loop_
_entity_poly.entity_id
_entity_poly.type
_entity_poly.pdbx_seq_one_letter_code
_entity_poly.pdbx_strand_id
1 'polypeptide(L)'
;MMQSALEGVYRPRPVLDSRTLDIALMVYRLGSRKLLYVVNHGLGFPSLRTLRNHMAFTKVMPTPLCGVSFMIDEVALEERANHFHHNNSIGGLCWRQSATVNLQLKTYDDAVKISEKIKTGEVHLSKEMTVVSVSCFGESGTYPILALSTCKFVGPDESSRIYQIVTETWLKNAADEVGMMWSWATDGESSRCRAGYDNFVKHELPSSSPIFGTLASMVGLNIFTGLHSVTLDFDYKHIFKWICTLIRSTPGMALCNGRIINPAVLTRFLARLPDQSADSVQKLLFPDDAQDAIIDFLDFDFGQVSADAAADLDSIRLLALLLKSILAPFITPTMSLTEQMTHLSTYAHLAFTLFRLNRLTFMSNQLYGDSQSMIKNTFFCLANVRR
;
A
#
# COMPACT_ATOMS: atom_id res chain seq x y z
N MET A 1 -0.26 52.68 -25.70
CA MET A 1 -0.93 51.61 -24.92
C MET A 1 -2.41 51.93 -24.68
N MET A 2 -2.79 53.08 -24.11
CA MET A 2 -4.21 53.51 -24.02
C MET A 2 -4.87 53.70 -25.40
N GLN A 3 -4.17 54.32 -26.35
CA GLN A 3 -4.68 54.56 -27.71
C GLN A 3 -4.94 53.25 -28.49
N SER A 4 -4.04 52.27 -28.35
CA SER A 4 -4.20 50.93 -28.91
C SER A 4 -5.30 50.09 -28.23
N ALA A 5 -5.66 50.42 -26.99
CA ALA A 5 -6.79 49.80 -26.29
C ALA A 5 -8.14 50.38 -26.76
N LEU A 6 -8.17 51.68 -27.09
CA LEU A 6 -9.33 52.35 -27.69
C LEU A 6 -9.61 51.87 -29.12
N GLU A 7 -8.56 51.52 -29.87
CA GLU A 7 -8.67 50.96 -31.24
C GLU A 7 -8.99 49.46 -31.26
N GLY A 8 -9.17 48.81 -30.09
CA GLY A 8 -9.46 47.37 -29.99
C GLY A 8 -8.28 46.45 -30.32
N VAL A 9 -7.10 47.01 -30.62
CA VAL A 9 -5.87 46.28 -30.95
C VAL A 9 -5.22 45.66 -29.70
N TYR A 10 -5.52 46.20 -28.52
CA TYR A 10 -5.03 45.70 -27.23
C TYR A 10 -6.17 45.58 -26.21
N ARG A 11 -6.55 44.35 -25.84
CA ARG A 11 -7.46 44.13 -24.70
C ARG A 11 -6.65 44.13 -23.41
N PRO A 12 -6.84 45.10 -22.49
CA PRO A 12 -6.19 45.05 -21.19
C PRO A 12 -6.61 43.74 -20.52
N ARG A 13 -5.64 42.95 -20.05
CA ARG A 13 -5.96 41.78 -19.24
C ARG A 13 -6.68 42.27 -17.98
N PRO A 14 -7.70 41.54 -17.49
CA PRO A 14 -8.37 41.89 -16.24
C PRO A 14 -7.32 42.10 -15.15
N VAL A 15 -7.56 43.09 -14.28
CA VAL A 15 -6.74 43.28 -13.08
C VAL A 15 -6.72 41.96 -12.32
N LEU A 16 -5.52 41.48 -11.98
CA LEU A 16 -5.33 40.19 -11.32
C LEU A 16 -5.76 40.32 -9.85
N ASP A 17 -7.06 40.30 -9.60
CA ASP A 17 -7.65 40.33 -8.26
C ASP A 17 -8.03 38.93 -7.78
N SER A 18 -8.31 38.80 -6.47
CA SER A 18 -8.67 37.51 -5.85
C SER A 18 -9.87 36.88 -6.56
N ARG A 19 -10.89 37.68 -6.88
CA ARG A 19 -12.12 37.22 -7.53
C ARG A 19 -11.86 36.63 -8.91
N THR A 20 -10.98 37.25 -9.70
CA THR A 20 -10.61 36.78 -11.03
C THR A 20 -9.81 35.48 -10.96
N LEU A 21 -8.95 35.33 -9.95
CA LEU A 21 -8.24 34.08 -9.67
C LEU A 21 -9.22 32.96 -9.25
N ASP A 22 -10.15 33.25 -8.35
CA ASP A 22 -11.15 32.29 -7.87
C ASP A 22 -12.04 31.78 -9.01
N ILE A 23 -12.56 32.68 -9.86
CA ILE A 23 -13.38 32.32 -11.01
C ILE A 23 -12.56 31.50 -12.02
N ALA A 24 -11.30 31.89 -12.30
CA ALA A 24 -10.45 31.13 -13.20
C ALA A 24 -10.15 29.71 -12.67
N LEU A 25 -9.96 29.56 -11.35
CA LEU A 25 -9.81 28.26 -10.73
C LEU A 25 -11.11 27.45 -10.84
N MET A 26 -12.26 28.06 -10.60
CA MET A 26 -13.56 27.40 -10.73
C MET A 26 -13.79 26.90 -12.16
N VAL A 27 -13.49 27.73 -13.16
CA VAL A 27 -13.53 27.37 -14.59
C VAL A 27 -12.58 26.20 -14.89
N TYR A 28 -11.38 26.22 -14.35
CA TYR A 28 -10.43 25.11 -14.47
C TYR A 28 -10.94 23.82 -13.80
N ARG A 29 -11.59 23.92 -12.64
CA ARG A 29 -12.13 22.75 -11.92
C ARG A 29 -13.33 22.14 -12.64
N LEU A 30 -14.21 22.97 -13.21
CA LEU A 30 -15.42 22.52 -13.90
C LEU A 30 -15.14 21.97 -15.31
N GLY A 31 -14.22 22.57 -16.06
CA GLY A 31 -14.00 22.22 -17.47
C GLY A 31 -12.55 21.91 -17.83
N SER A 32 -11.70 21.66 -16.84
CA SER A 32 -10.28 21.30 -17.00
C SER A 32 -9.43 22.38 -17.70
N ARG A 33 -8.23 21.98 -18.13
CA ARG A 33 -7.30 22.82 -18.89
C ARG A 33 -7.90 23.34 -20.20
N LYS A 34 -8.79 22.56 -20.85
CA LYS A 34 -9.39 22.94 -22.14
C LYS A 34 -10.36 24.12 -21.98
N LEU A 35 -11.27 24.07 -21.01
CA LEU A 35 -12.20 25.18 -20.77
C LEU A 35 -11.45 26.43 -20.29
N LEU A 36 -10.50 26.27 -19.36
CA LEU A 36 -9.68 27.40 -18.92
C LEU A 36 -8.92 28.04 -20.09
N TYR A 37 -8.40 27.25 -21.03
CA TYR A 37 -7.71 27.76 -22.21
C TYR A 37 -8.64 28.62 -23.08
N VAL A 38 -9.86 28.13 -23.36
CA VAL A 38 -10.87 28.86 -24.12
C VAL A 38 -11.26 30.16 -23.42
N VAL A 39 -11.47 30.12 -22.10
CA VAL A 39 -11.86 31.28 -21.30
C VAL A 39 -10.72 32.28 -21.14
N ASN A 40 -9.47 31.83 -21.06
CA ASN A 40 -8.28 32.67 -21.11
C ASN A 40 -8.17 33.45 -22.43
N HIS A 41 -8.46 32.80 -23.57
CA HIS A 41 -8.38 33.44 -24.89
C HIS A 41 -9.61 34.29 -25.23
N GLY A 42 -10.81 33.84 -24.84
CA GLY A 42 -12.06 34.53 -25.13
C GLY A 42 -12.36 35.70 -24.21
N LEU A 43 -12.07 35.54 -22.90
CA LEU A 43 -12.49 36.46 -21.84
C LEU A 43 -11.30 37.04 -21.04
N GLY A 44 -10.06 36.69 -21.40
CA GLY A 44 -8.86 37.28 -20.79
C GLY A 44 -8.51 36.77 -19.39
N PHE A 45 -9.17 35.71 -18.90
CA PHE A 45 -8.89 35.14 -17.58
C PHE A 45 -7.44 34.64 -17.44
N PRO A 46 -6.89 34.52 -16.22
CA PRO A 46 -5.56 33.99 -15.97
C PRO A 46 -5.29 32.63 -16.62
N SER A 47 -4.07 32.45 -17.11
CA SER A 47 -3.62 31.15 -17.64
C SER A 47 -3.44 30.12 -16.52
N LEU A 48 -3.39 28.83 -16.87
CA LEU A 48 -3.10 27.77 -15.89
C LEU A 48 -1.75 27.99 -15.17
N ARG A 49 -0.76 28.53 -15.88
CA ARG A 49 0.54 28.90 -15.29
C ARG A 49 0.39 30.03 -14.28
N THR A 50 -0.40 31.04 -14.62
CA THR A 50 -0.69 32.16 -13.71
C THR A 50 -1.42 31.68 -12.46
N LEU A 51 -2.44 30.83 -12.61
CA LEU A 51 -3.16 30.23 -11.48
C LEU A 51 -2.22 29.43 -10.56
N ARG A 52 -1.37 28.56 -11.11
CA ARG A 52 -0.43 27.75 -10.32
C ARG A 52 0.59 28.59 -9.54
N ASN A 53 0.93 29.76 -10.05
CA ASN A 53 1.87 30.66 -9.38
C ASN A 53 1.21 31.46 -8.24
N HIS A 54 -0.13 31.59 -8.23
CA HIS A 54 -0.83 32.46 -7.29
C HIS A 54 -1.75 31.71 -6.33
N MET A 55 -2.12 30.46 -6.63
CA MET A 55 -3.09 29.69 -5.86
C MET A 55 -2.64 28.25 -5.62
N ALA A 56 -2.90 27.76 -4.41
CA ALA A 56 -2.79 26.35 -4.08
C ALA A 56 -3.97 25.59 -4.72
N PHE A 57 -3.67 24.54 -5.47
CA PHE A 57 -4.69 23.71 -6.12
C PHE A 57 -5.25 22.68 -5.14
N THR A 58 -5.95 23.11 -4.09
CA THR A 58 -6.67 22.18 -3.22
C THR A 58 -7.88 21.64 -3.97
N LYS A 59 -7.92 20.33 -4.21
CA LYS A 59 -9.08 19.66 -4.80
C LYS A 59 -10.02 19.33 -3.63
N VAL A 60 -10.99 20.21 -3.38
CA VAL A 60 -12.07 19.92 -2.43
C VAL A 60 -13.15 19.17 -3.20
N MET A 61 -13.20 17.85 -3.03
CA MET A 61 -14.36 17.05 -3.42
C MET A 61 -15.22 16.95 -2.16
N PRO A 62 -16.50 17.38 -2.17
CA PRO A 62 -17.40 17.02 -1.10
C PRO A 62 -17.65 15.51 -1.21
N THR A 63 -16.90 14.74 -0.43
CA THR A 63 -17.11 13.30 -0.28
C THR A 63 -18.04 13.11 0.92
N PRO A 64 -19.12 12.31 0.83
CA PRO A 64 -19.80 11.86 2.03
C PRO A 64 -18.79 11.18 2.96
N LEU A 65 -18.96 11.33 4.28
CA LEU A 65 -18.10 10.67 5.26
C LEU A 65 -17.97 9.18 4.91
N CYS A 66 -16.74 8.73 4.72
CA CYS A 66 -16.44 7.37 4.30
C CYS A 66 -15.36 6.77 5.18
N GLY A 67 -15.26 5.44 5.18
CA GLY A 67 -14.12 4.78 5.77
C GLY A 67 -12.82 5.22 5.11
N VAL A 68 -11.73 5.22 5.87
CA VAL A 68 -10.43 5.65 5.37
C VAL A 68 -9.37 4.59 5.65
N SER A 69 -8.62 4.20 4.62
CA SER A 69 -7.44 3.35 4.74
C SER A 69 -6.18 4.16 4.53
N PHE A 70 -5.22 3.99 5.43
CA PHE A 70 -3.91 4.62 5.35
C PHE A 70 -2.93 3.62 4.74
N MET A 71 -2.07 4.07 3.85
CA MET A 71 -1.09 3.23 3.18
C MET A 71 0.28 3.86 3.39
N ILE A 72 1.25 3.06 3.81
CA ILE A 72 2.64 3.49 4.01
C ILE A 72 3.58 2.68 3.12
N ASP A 73 4.47 3.38 2.41
CA ASP A 73 5.52 2.75 1.61
C ASP A 73 6.79 3.60 1.59
N GLU A 74 7.93 3.01 1.22
CA GLU A 74 9.17 3.75 0.92
C GLU A 74 9.46 3.83 -0.57
N VAL A 75 10.00 4.98 -0.99
CA VAL A 75 10.58 5.16 -2.31
C VAL A 75 12.08 5.38 -2.17
N ALA A 76 12.89 4.59 -2.87
CA ALA A 76 14.33 4.79 -2.91
C ALA A 76 14.69 6.19 -3.46
N LEU A 77 15.62 6.86 -2.79
CA LEU A 77 16.15 8.14 -3.18
C LEU A 77 17.61 7.99 -3.62
N GLU A 78 18.06 8.92 -4.46
CA GLU A 78 19.48 9.12 -4.70
C GLU A 78 20.10 9.74 -3.45
N GLU A 79 21.13 9.10 -2.88
CA GLU A 79 21.82 9.56 -1.68
C GLU A 79 22.66 10.82 -1.97
N ARG A 80 21.99 11.98 -2.06
CA ARG A 80 22.65 13.27 -2.34
C ARG A 80 21.96 14.44 -1.65
N ALA A 81 22.77 15.41 -1.22
CA ALA A 81 22.28 16.72 -0.83
C ALA A 81 22.04 17.57 -2.09
N ASN A 82 20.91 18.26 -2.15
CA ASN A 82 20.55 19.12 -3.28
C ASN A 82 20.27 20.55 -2.82
N HIS A 83 20.71 21.53 -3.60
CA HIS A 83 20.37 22.93 -3.37
C HIS A 83 19.04 23.29 -4.02
N PHE A 84 18.14 23.82 -3.20
CA PHE A 84 16.86 24.36 -3.62
C PHE A 84 16.98 25.87 -3.80
N HIS A 85 17.25 26.31 -5.03
CA HIS A 85 17.50 27.73 -5.34
C HIS A 85 16.36 28.67 -4.91
N HIS A 86 15.10 28.21 -4.98
CA HIS A 86 13.92 29.04 -4.75
C HIS A 86 13.77 29.51 -3.29
N ASN A 87 14.33 28.80 -2.33
CA ASN A 87 14.32 29.16 -0.91
C ASN A 87 15.73 29.20 -0.31
N ASN A 88 16.76 29.11 -1.16
CA ASN A 88 18.17 29.05 -0.82
C ASN A 88 18.46 28.05 0.32
N SER A 89 17.95 26.83 0.19
CA SER A 89 18.10 25.78 1.21
C SER A 89 18.69 24.47 0.67
N ILE A 90 19.13 23.60 1.56
CA ILE A 90 19.56 22.23 1.26
C ILE A 90 18.44 21.25 1.55
N GLY A 91 18.17 20.35 0.60
CA GLY A 91 17.37 19.15 0.78
C GLY A 91 18.19 17.86 0.61
N GLY A 92 17.53 16.71 0.71
CA GLY A 92 18.16 15.39 0.58
C GLY A 92 18.81 14.86 1.86
N LEU A 93 18.53 15.48 3.01
CA LEU A 93 19.01 15.07 4.33
C LEU A 93 17.91 14.33 5.08
N CYS A 94 18.28 13.40 5.96
CA CYS A 94 17.33 12.64 6.77
C CYS A 94 16.58 13.57 7.73
N TRP A 95 15.26 13.43 7.80
CA TRP A 95 14.37 14.35 8.52
C TRP A 95 14.69 14.50 10.01
N ARG A 96 15.15 13.42 10.67
CA ARG A 96 15.50 13.44 12.09
C ARG A 96 16.73 14.31 12.37
N GLN A 97 17.80 14.07 11.63
CA GLN A 97 19.06 14.77 11.82
C GLN A 97 19.07 16.14 11.16
N SER A 98 18.25 16.36 10.12
CA SER A 98 18.16 17.66 9.45
C SER A 98 17.69 18.78 10.37
N ALA A 99 16.94 18.47 11.43
CA ALA A 99 16.54 19.44 12.45
C ALA A 99 17.73 19.99 13.28
N THR A 100 18.89 19.32 13.25
CA THR A 100 20.09 19.72 13.99
C THR A 100 20.99 20.71 13.24
N VAL A 101 20.60 21.08 12.02
CA VAL A 101 21.34 22.00 11.15
C VAL A 101 20.40 23.06 10.57
N ASN A 102 20.95 24.25 10.34
CA ASN A 102 20.22 25.27 9.58
C ASN A 102 20.30 24.91 8.09
N LEU A 103 19.17 24.55 7.49
CA LEU A 103 19.09 24.17 6.09
C LEU A 103 19.18 25.36 5.13
N GLN A 104 18.97 26.60 5.60
CA GLN A 104 19.11 27.79 4.77
C GLN A 104 20.57 28.22 4.65
N LEU A 105 21.04 28.34 3.41
CA LEU A 105 22.42 28.75 3.08
C LEU A 105 22.54 30.27 3.06
N LYS A 106 22.65 30.91 4.24
CA LYS A 106 22.82 32.36 4.30
C LYS A 106 24.27 32.78 4.00
N THR A 107 25.22 31.91 4.30
CA THR A 107 26.66 32.13 4.14
C THR A 107 27.36 30.90 3.57
N TYR A 108 28.59 31.07 3.10
CA TYR A 108 29.45 29.94 2.69
C TYR A 108 29.72 28.99 3.88
N ASP A 109 29.94 29.54 5.07
CA ASP A 109 30.17 28.77 6.30
C ASP A 109 29.01 27.85 6.66
N ASP A 110 27.77 28.23 6.34
CA ASP A 110 26.60 27.36 6.54
C ASP A 110 26.71 26.08 5.68
N ALA A 111 27.16 26.22 4.42
CA ALA A 111 27.37 25.10 3.52
C ALA A 111 28.53 24.20 3.99
N VAL A 112 29.63 24.79 4.47
CA VAL A 112 30.77 24.04 5.02
C VAL A 112 30.35 23.22 6.24
N LYS A 113 29.63 23.83 7.20
CA LYS A 113 29.15 23.15 8.41
C LYS A 113 28.24 21.97 8.09
N ILE A 114 27.34 22.11 7.12
CA ILE A 114 26.48 21.00 6.67
C ILE A 114 27.35 19.89 6.06
N SER A 115 28.30 20.25 5.19
CA SER A 115 29.20 19.26 4.57
C SER A 115 30.05 18.52 5.60
N GLU A 116 30.58 19.20 6.60
CA GLU A 116 31.34 18.60 7.70
C GLU A 116 30.48 17.65 8.52
N LYS A 117 29.26 18.06 8.90
CA LYS A 117 28.33 17.19 9.64
C LYS A 117 27.88 15.96 8.85
N ILE A 118 27.80 16.07 7.52
CA ILE A 118 27.58 14.91 6.66
C ILE A 118 28.80 13.98 6.69
N LYS A 119 30.01 14.53 6.61
CA LYS A 119 31.26 13.75 6.65
C LYS A 119 31.50 13.07 8.00
N THR A 120 31.14 13.71 9.11
CA THR A 120 31.28 13.15 10.47
C THR A 120 30.19 12.13 10.80
N GLY A 121 29.14 12.03 9.99
CA GLY A 121 27.99 11.16 10.25
C GLY A 121 27.01 11.72 11.28
N GLU A 122 27.13 12.99 11.67
CA GLU A 122 26.12 13.64 12.53
C GLU A 122 24.82 13.92 11.78
N VAL A 123 24.91 14.16 10.47
CA VAL A 123 23.78 14.35 9.57
C VAL A 123 23.86 13.33 8.46
N HIS A 124 22.79 12.59 8.23
CA HIS A 124 22.77 11.56 7.19
C HIS A 124 22.10 12.08 5.93
N LEU A 125 22.60 11.61 4.78
CA LEU A 125 21.87 11.70 3.52
C LEU A 125 20.66 10.77 3.58
N SER A 126 19.57 11.20 2.96
CA SER A 126 18.38 10.37 2.82
C SER A 126 18.61 9.29 1.79
N LYS A 127 18.19 8.06 2.14
CA LYS A 127 18.24 6.88 1.27
C LYS A 127 16.88 6.53 0.73
N GLU A 128 15.83 6.86 1.48
CA GLU A 128 14.45 6.58 1.13
C GLU A 128 13.55 7.75 1.52
N MET A 129 12.37 7.76 0.90
CA MET A 129 11.27 8.64 1.27
C MET A 129 10.11 7.77 1.71
N THR A 130 9.80 7.77 3.01
CA THR A 130 8.57 7.20 3.53
C THR A 130 7.41 8.10 3.14
N VAL A 131 6.43 7.54 2.45
CA VAL A 131 5.21 8.23 2.05
C VAL A 131 4.02 7.58 2.75
N VAL A 132 3.20 8.40 3.40
CA VAL A 132 1.88 7.96 3.86
C VAL A 132 0.84 8.60 2.96
N SER A 133 -0.04 7.77 2.44
CA SER A 133 -1.18 8.19 1.65
C SER A 133 -2.48 7.69 2.25
N VAL A 134 -3.55 8.38 1.92
CA VAL A 134 -4.91 8.07 2.34
C VAL A 134 -5.73 7.65 1.14
N SER A 135 -6.49 6.56 1.28
CA SER A 135 -7.52 6.14 0.34
C SER A 135 -8.88 6.15 1.03
N CYS A 136 -9.84 6.81 0.39
CA CYS A 136 -11.21 6.92 0.86
C CYS A 136 -12.05 5.80 0.23
N PHE A 137 -12.79 5.04 1.04
CA PHE A 137 -13.66 3.98 0.52
C PHE A 137 -14.76 4.57 -0.37
N GLY A 138 -14.92 4.01 -1.57
CA GLY A 138 -15.84 4.53 -2.59
C GLY A 138 -15.22 5.58 -3.53
N GLU A 139 -13.96 5.98 -3.29
CA GLU A 139 -13.19 6.80 -4.22
C GLU A 139 -12.06 6.00 -4.87
N SER A 140 -11.67 6.39 -6.08
CA SER A 140 -10.50 5.85 -6.78
C SER A 140 -9.21 6.63 -6.50
N GLY A 141 -9.30 7.71 -5.70
CA GLY A 141 -8.20 8.60 -5.41
C GLY A 141 -7.31 8.10 -4.27
N THR A 142 -6.02 8.34 -4.39
CA THR A 142 -5.05 8.21 -3.30
C THR A 142 -4.43 9.58 -3.03
N TYR A 143 -4.42 9.99 -1.77
CA TYR A 143 -4.04 11.33 -1.35
C TYR A 143 -2.80 11.27 -0.44
N PRO A 144 -1.61 11.65 -0.92
CA PRO A 144 -0.42 11.68 -0.07
C PRO A 144 -0.60 12.76 1.01
N ILE A 145 -0.40 12.38 2.26
CA ILE A 145 -0.54 13.26 3.43
C ILE A 145 0.79 13.47 4.18
N LEU A 146 1.77 12.60 3.93
CA LEU A 146 3.08 12.67 4.56
C LEU A 146 4.14 12.20 3.57
N ALA A 147 5.26 12.93 3.52
CA ALA A 147 6.48 12.51 2.86
C ALA A 147 7.66 12.84 3.79
N LEU A 148 8.38 11.82 4.23
CA LEU A 148 9.52 11.93 5.15
C LEU A 148 10.74 11.27 4.54
N SER A 149 11.85 11.99 4.47
CA SER A 149 13.10 11.46 3.96
C SER A 149 13.89 10.78 5.08
N THR A 150 14.21 9.50 4.95
CA THR A 150 14.79 8.64 5.98
C THR A 150 16.14 8.07 5.53
N CYS A 151 16.99 7.67 6.48
CA CYS A 151 18.34 7.14 6.19
C CYS A 151 18.52 5.65 6.51
N LYS A 152 17.44 4.88 6.75
CA LYS A 152 17.42 3.47 7.22
C LYS A 152 18.15 3.14 8.52
N PHE A 153 18.88 4.08 9.11
CA PHE A 153 19.69 3.86 10.32
C PHE A 153 18.87 3.78 11.61
N VAL A 154 17.54 3.92 11.54
CA VAL A 154 16.69 4.03 12.72
C VAL A 154 15.78 2.82 12.82
N GLY A 155 15.79 2.19 13.99
CA GLY A 155 15.07 0.96 14.27
C GLY A 155 13.53 1.09 14.33
N PRO A 156 12.83 0.02 14.74
CA PRO A 156 11.37 -0.14 14.66
C PRO A 156 10.54 0.95 15.37
N ASP A 157 11.15 1.78 16.23
CA ASP A 157 10.49 2.90 16.91
C ASP A 157 10.01 3.99 15.95
N GLU A 158 10.60 4.11 14.75
CA GLU A 158 10.21 5.14 13.79
C GLU A 158 8.83 4.89 13.18
N SER A 159 8.56 3.67 12.71
CA SER A 159 7.26 3.31 12.13
C SER A 159 6.13 3.48 13.15
N SER A 160 6.33 3.04 14.39
CA SER A 160 5.37 3.25 15.49
C SER A 160 5.08 4.74 15.72
N ARG A 161 6.12 5.58 15.70
CA ARG A 161 5.96 7.02 15.88
C ARG A 161 5.23 7.68 14.71
N ILE A 162 5.46 7.22 13.48
CA ILE A 162 4.72 7.67 12.30
C ILE A 162 3.23 7.31 12.44
N TYR A 163 2.92 6.05 12.77
CA TYR A 163 1.54 5.61 13.00
C TYR A 163 0.84 6.47 14.03
N GLN A 164 1.49 6.72 15.17
CA GLN A 164 0.92 7.54 16.24
C GLN A 164 0.67 8.98 15.79
N ILE A 165 1.68 9.67 15.26
CA ILE A 165 1.57 11.08 14.86
C ILE A 165 0.50 11.26 13.80
N VAL A 166 0.50 10.41 12.77
CA VAL A 166 -0.46 10.51 11.67
C VAL A 166 -1.87 10.22 12.17
N THR A 167 -2.05 9.19 13.02
CA THR A 167 -3.37 8.84 13.56
C THR A 167 -3.93 9.95 14.45
N GLU A 168 -3.14 10.46 15.41
CA GLU A 168 -3.57 11.54 16.30
C GLU A 168 -3.88 12.82 15.51
N THR A 169 -3.05 13.15 14.51
CA THR A 169 -3.27 14.33 13.66
C THR A 169 -4.54 14.17 12.82
N TRP A 170 -4.80 12.99 12.26
CA TRP A 170 -6.00 12.74 11.47
C TRP A 170 -7.27 12.83 12.32
N LEU A 171 -7.28 12.16 13.47
CA LEU A 171 -8.43 12.17 14.38
C LEU A 171 -8.78 13.58 14.84
N LYS A 172 -7.76 14.41 15.09
CA LYS A 172 -7.98 15.79 15.54
C LYS A 172 -8.45 16.74 14.45
N ASN A 173 -8.03 16.55 13.19
CA ASN A 173 -8.16 17.60 12.17
C ASN A 173 -8.99 17.20 10.94
N ALA A 174 -9.25 15.92 10.70
CA ALA A 174 -9.84 15.46 9.43
C ALA A 174 -10.92 14.38 9.59
N ALA A 175 -10.96 13.65 10.71
CA ALA A 175 -11.90 12.54 10.88
C ALA A 175 -13.38 12.95 10.79
N ASP A 176 -13.73 14.13 11.32
CA ASP A 176 -15.11 14.65 11.29
C ASP A 176 -15.53 15.18 9.92
N GLU A 177 -14.57 15.49 9.04
CA GLU A 177 -14.83 16.05 7.71
C GLU A 177 -14.72 15.00 6.59
N VAL A 178 -13.77 14.07 6.71
CA VAL A 178 -13.45 13.06 5.68
C VAL A 178 -13.96 11.67 6.09
N GLY A 179 -13.79 11.32 7.36
CA GLY A 179 -14.22 10.06 7.94
C GLY A 179 -13.19 9.36 8.79
N MET A 180 -13.68 8.35 9.52
CA MET A 180 -12.88 7.58 10.46
C MET A 180 -11.89 6.66 9.76
N MET A 181 -10.69 6.57 10.33
CA MET A 181 -9.69 5.57 9.96
C MET A 181 -10.21 4.16 10.27
N TRP A 182 -10.13 3.26 9.30
CA TRP A 182 -10.47 1.84 9.44
C TRP A 182 -9.24 0.95 9.45
N SER A 183 -8.21 1.30 8.68
CA SER A 183 -7.03 0.46 8.54
C SER A 183 -5.74 1.18 8.19
N TRP A 184 -4.62 0.50 8.46
CA TRP A 184 -3.27 0.82 8.01
C TRP A 184 -2.71 -0.32 7.18
N ALA A 185 -2.37 -0.07 5.93
CA ALA A 185 -1.73 -0.99 5.00
C ALA A 185 -0.24 -0.70 4.87
N THR A 186 0.56 -1.76 4.84
CA THR A 186 2.02 -1.74 4.66
C THR A 186 2.47 -2.82 3.67
N ASP A 187 3.64 -2.62 3.06
CA ASP A 187 4.36 -3.60 2.22
C ASP A 187 4.90 -4.82 2.99
N GLY A 188 4.79 -4.81 4.31
CA GLY A 188 5.21 -5.90 5.19
C GLY A 188 6.72 -6.00 5.42
N GLU A 189 7.46 -4.91 5.27
CA GLU A 189 8.84 -4.86 5.77
C GLU A 189 8.88 -5.23 7.27
N SER A 190 9.87 -6.03 7.67
CA SER A 190 9.89 -6.69 8.99
C SER A 190 9.77 -5.74 10.19
N SER A 191 10.42 -4.58 10.14
CA SER A 191 10.39 -3.60 11.22
C SER A 191 9.03 -2.88 11.29
N ARG A 192 8.45 -2.54 10.12
CA ARG A 192 7.11 -1.97 9.98
C ARG A 192 6.03 -2.95 10.40
N CYS A 193 6.16 -4.22 10.01
CA CYS A 193 5.27 -5.30 10.37
C CYS A 193 5.19 -5.43 11.90
N ARG A 194 6.35 -5.48 12.58
CA ARG A 194 6.40 -5.50 14.05
C ARG A 194 5.72 -4.29 14.67
N ALA A 195 6.06 -3.08 14.21
CA ALA A 195 5.41 -1.85 14.69
C ALA A 195 3.89 -1.86 14.45
N GLY A 196 3.45 -2.40 13.31
CA GLY A 196 2.04 -2.54 12.99
C GLY A 196 1.32 -3.47 13.97
N TYR A 197 1.89 -4.64 14.26
CA TYR A 197 1.32 -5.56 15.26
C TYR A 197 1.23 -4.92 16.65
N ASP A 198 2.29 -4.25 17.10
CA ASP A 198 2.36 -3.60 18.41
C ASP A 198 1.31 -2.47 18.57
N ASN A 199 0.92 -1.81 17.47
CA ASN A 199 -0.05 -0.71 17.48
C ASN A 199 -1.49 -1.15 17.17
N PHE A 200 -1.69 -2.15 16.30
CA PHE A 200 -2.98 -2.46 15.70
C PHE A 200 -3.52 -3.85 16.03
N VAL A 201 -2.83 -4.63 16.87
CA VAL A 201 -3.30 -5.92 17.39
C VAL A 201 -3.13 -5.96 18.91
N LYS A 202 -3.70 -4.96 19.59
CA LYS A 202 -3.44 -4.70 21.01
C LYS A 202 -4.67 -4.81 21.91
N HIS A 203 -5.83 -4.38 21.42
CA HIS A 203 -7.05 -4.29 22.21
C HIS A 203 -8.14 -5.14 21.58
N GLU A 204 -8.78 -6.00 22.37
CA GLU A 204 -9.97 -6.71 21.91
C GLU A 204 -11.07 -5.72 21.51
N LEU A 205 -11.76 -6.00 20.40
CA LEU A 205 -12.86 -5.17 19.89
C LEU A 205 -13.92 -5.01 21.00
N PRO A 206 -14.25 -3.78 21.43
CA PRO A 206 -15.19 -3.58 22.53
C PRO A 206 -16.60 -4.02 22.12
N SER A 207 -17.36 -4.57 23.07
CA SER A 207 -18.77 -4.97 22.87
C SER A 207 -19.70 -3.81 22.52
N SER A 208 -19.29 -2.58 22.85
CA SER A 208 -19.97 -1.34 22.44
C SER A 208 -19.74 -0.97 20.97
N SER A 209 -18.78 -1.59 20.29
CA SER A 209 -18.52 -1.33 18.87
C SER A 209 -19.69 -1.81 18.02
N PRO A 210 -20.23 -0.99 17.09
CA PRO A 210 -21.36 -1.41 16.27
C PRO A 210 -21.07 -2.60 15.33
N ILE A 211 -19.80 -2.94 15.08
CA ILE A 211 -19.42 -4.15 14.30
C ILE A 211 -19.26 -5.40 15.16
N PHE A 212 -19.29 -5.28 16.50
CA PHE A 212 -18.98 -6.38 17.42
C PHE A 212 -19.91 -7.57 17.22
N GLY A 213 -21.23 -7.36 17.17
CA GLY A 213 -22.19 -8.46 17.01
C GLY A 213 -21.98 -9.27 15.72
N THR A 214 -21.53 -8.62 14.65
CA THR A 214 -21.20 -9.30 13.39
C THR A 214 -19.90 -10.09 13.52
N LEU A 215 -18.82 -9.44 13.98
CA LEU A 215 -17.47 -10.01 13.97
C LEU A 215 -17.24 -11.03 15.09
N ALA A 216 -17.78 -10.80 16.29
CA ALA A 216 -17.60 -11.69 17.45
C ALA A 216 -18.23 -13.08 17.25
N SER A 217 -19.21 -13.20 16.33
CA SER A 217 -19.81 -14.48 15.97
C SER A 217 -18.96 -15.32 15.01
N MET A 218 -17.91 -14.73 14.42
CA MET A 218 -17.04 -15.42 13.46
C MET A 218 -15.96 -16.21 14.20
N VAL A 219 -16.22 -17.49 14.44
CA VAL A 219 -15.30 -18.39 15.14
C VAL A 219 -13.93 -18.40 14.45
N GLY A 220 -12.87 -18.19 15.24
CA GLY A 220 -11.48 -18.18 14.75
C GLY A 220 -11.01 -16.83 14.19
N LEU A 221 -11.89 -15.85 14.01
CA LEU A 221 -11.47 -14.50 13.62
C LEU A 221 -10.79 -13.80 14.79
N ASN A 222 -9.58 -13.29 14.56
CA ASN A 222 -8.89 -12.45 15.53
C ASN A 222 -9.58 -11.09 15.64
N ILE A 223 -10.23 -10.82 16.77
CA ILE A 223 -10.96 -9.55 17.03
C ILE A 223 -10.11 -8.48 17.75
N PHE A 224 -8.80 -8.67 17.91
CA PHE A 224 -7.93 -7.62 18.44
C PHE A 224 -7.74 -6.50 17.42
N THR A 225 -7.57 -5.27 17.85
CA THR A 225 -7.44 -4.08 17.00
C THR A 225 -6.50 -3.08 17.66
N GLY A 226 -6.19 -2.00 16.95
CA GLY A 226 -5.61 -0.81 17.54
C GLY A 226 -6.65 0.05 18.24
N LEU A 227 -6.23 1.24 18.66
CA LEU A 227 -7.16 2.24 19.16
C LEU A 227 -8.23 2.55 18.09
N HIS A 228 -9.46 2.83 18.54
CA HIS A 228 -10.60 3.11 17.65
C HIS A 228 -10.99 1.98 16.69
N SER A 229 -10.66 0.72 17.01
CA SER A 229 -10.95 -0.45 16.16
C SER A 229 -10.22 -0.44 14.80
N VAL A 230 -9.11 0.30 14.69
CA VAL A 230 -8.28 0.33 13.49
C VAL A 230 -7.56 -1.00 13.31
N THR A 231 -7.52 -1.51 12.08
CA THR A 231 -6.89 -2.80 11.75
C THR A 231 -5.61 -2.63 10.94
N LEU A 232 -4.70 -3.61 11.08
CA LEU A 232 -3.51 -3.73 10.24
C LEU A 232 -3.85 -4.52 8.99
N ASP A 233 -3.37 -4.04 7.86
CA ASP A 233 -3.51 -4.61 6.53
C ASP A 233 -2.14 -4.75 5.86
N PHE A 234 -2.06 -5.64 4.88
CA PHE A 234 -0.84 -5.89 4.12
C PHE A 234 -1.18 -5.97 2.64
N ASP A 235 -0.29 -5.47 1.79
CA ASP A 235 -0.47 -5.58 0.35
C ASP A 235 -0.51 -7.06 -0.07
N TYR A 236 -1.65 -7.47 -0.61
CA TYR A 236 -1.89 -8.83 -1.09
C TYR A 236 -0.85 -9.26 -2.14
N LYS A 237 -0.33 -8.33 -2.95
CA LYS A 237 0.70 -8.63 -3.96
C LYS A 237 2.00 -9.09 -3.31
N HIS A 238 2.38 -8.47 -2.20
CA HIS A 238 3.57 -8.86 -1.43
C HIS A 238 3.38 -10.25 -0.81
N ILE A 239 2.20 -10.52 -0.25
CA ILE A 239 1.84 -11.84 0.29
C ILE A 239 1.94 -12.92 -0.81
N PHE A 240 1.37 -12.68 -2.00
CA PHE A 240 1.41 -13.65 -3.10
C PHE A 240 2.83 -13.90 -3.58
N LYS A 241 3.63 -12.85 -3.72
CA LYS A 241 5.04 -12.95 -4.06
C LYS A 241 5.80 -13.82 -3.06
N TRP A 242 5.56 -13.65 -1.75
CA TRP A 242 6.23 -14.45 -0.72
C TRP A 242 5.77 -15.90 -0.68
N ILE A 243 4.48 -16.17 -0.87
CA ILE A 243 3.98 -17.55 -1.01
C ILE A 243 4.65 -18.23 -2.22
N CYS A 244 4.70 -17.56 -3.37
CA CYS A 244 5.35 -18.10 -4.57
C CYS A 244 6.86 -18.29 -4.36
N THR A 245 7.52 -17.38 -3.64
CA THR A 245 8.95 -17.51 -3.28
C THR A 245 9.19 -18.75 -2.41
N LEU A 246 8.32 -18.99 -1.44
CA LEU A 246 8.41 -20.14 -0.53
C LEU A 246 8.22 -21.47 -1.26
N ILE A 247 7.19 -21.59 -2.11
CA ILE A 247 6.94 -22.80 -2.91
C ILE A 247 8.12 -23.11 -3.84
N ARG A 248 8.77 -22.06 -4.37
CA ARG A 248 9.93 -22.16 -5.26
C ARG A 248 11.25 -22.39 -4.53
N SER A 249 11.27 -22.29 -3.21
CA SER A 249 12.48 -22.49 -2.43
C SER A 249 12.83 -23.97 -2.32
N THR A 250 14.12 -24.29 -2.16
CA THR A 250 14.57 -25.67 -1.93
C THR A 250 13.91 -26.33 -0.72
N PRO A 251 13.73 -25.64 0.44
CA PRO A 251 12.97 -26.19 1.57
C PRO A 251 11.50 -26.49 1.24
N GLY A 252 10.89 -25.71 0.34
CA GLY A 252 9.50 -25.86 -0.04
C GLY A 252 8.51 -25.56 1.10
N MET A 253 7.33 -26.17 1.01
CA MET A 253 6.21 -25.98 1.91
C MET A 253 5.67 -27.32 2.40
N ALA A 254 5.69 -27.55 3.71
CA ALA A 254 5.13 -28.73 4.33
C ALA A 254 3.59 -28.64 4.45
N LEU A 255 2.91 -29.68 4.00
CA LEU A 255 1.45 -29.80 3.99
C LEU A 255 1.00 -31.00 4.86
N CYS A 256 -0.18 -31.55 4.59
CA CYS A 256 -0.70 -32.68 5.37
C CYS A 256 0.27 -33.88 5.37
N ASN A 257 0.31 -34.58 6.49
CA ASN A 257 1.16 -35.76 6.70
C ASN A 257 2.67 -35.51 6.53
N GLY A 258 3.12 -34.25 6.66
CA GLY A 258 4.53 -33.87 6.57
C GLY A 258 5.11 -33.89 5.15
N ARG A 259 4.26 -34.01 4.12
CA ARG A 259 4.70 -33.95 2.72
C ARG A 259 5.19 -32.55 2.38
N ILE A 260 6.37 -32.48 1.79
CA ILE A 260 7.01 -31.22 1.41
C ILE A 260 6.84 -31.01 -0.08
N ILE A 261 6.13 -29.95 -0.45
CA ILE A 261 6.00 -29.53 -1.85
C ILE A 261 7.07 -28.50 -2.14
N ASN A 262 7.95 -28.82 -3.09
CA ASN A 262 9.06 -27.98 -3.54
C ASN A 262 9.19 -28.08 -5.08
N PRO A 263 10.13 -27.36 -5.71
CA PRO A 263 10.28 -27.39 -7.16
C PRO A 263 10.52 -28.79 -7.74
N ALA A 264 11.23 -29.66 -7.03
CA ALA A 264 11.53 -31.01 -7.51
C ALA A 264 10.26 -31.88 -7.59
N VAL A 265 9.42 -31.83 -6.54
CA VAL A 265 8.14 -32.54 -6.52
C VAL A 265 7.21 -31.98 -7.61
N LEU A 266 7.11 -30.65 -7.71
CA LEU A 266 6.27 -30.01 -8.74
C LEU A 266 6.75 -30.37 -10.15
N THR A 267 8.06 -30.29 -10.43
CA THR A 267 8.63 -30.66 -11.75
C THR A 267 8.24 -32.08 -12.15
N ARG A 268 8.30 -33.04 -11.21
CA ARG A 268 7.96 -34.43 -11.45
C ARG A 268 6.53 -34.63 -11.94
N PHE A 269 5.57 -33.85 -11.43
CA PHE A 269 4.16 -33.94 -11.84
C PHE A 269 3.84 -33.06 -13.03
N LEU A 270 4.41 -31.86 -13.10
CA LEU A 270 4.24 -30.93 -14.22
C LEU A 270 4.72 -31.54 -15.53
N ALA A 271 5.84 -32.27 -15.51
CA ALA A 271 6.37 -32.96 -16.69
C ALA A 271 5.50 -34.12 -17.20
N ARG A 272 4.45 -34.52 -16.47
CA ARG A 272 3.51 -35.57 -16.88
C ARG A 272 2.28 -35.03 -17.61
N LEU A 273 2.15 -33.71 -17.73
CA LEU A 273 1.01 -33.08 -18.39
C LEU A 273 1.21 -33.06 -19.92
N PRO A 274 0.14 -33.26 -20.71
CA PRO A 274 0.23 -33.44 -22.15
C PRO A 274 0.80 -32.22 -22.88
N ASP A 275 0.61 -31.01 -22.34
CA ASP A 275 1.02 -29.74 -22.97
C ASP A 275 2.29 -29.13 -22.33
N GLN A 276 3.02 -29.89 -21.50
CA GLN A 276 4.18 -29.40 -20.77
C GLN A 276 5.49 -30.02 -21.27
N SER A 277 6.36 -29.18 -21.80
CA SER A 277 7.77 -29.48 -22.09
C SER A 277 8.65 -29.20 -20.87
N ALA A 278 9.87 -29.74 -20.83
CA ALA A 278 10.83 -29.41 -19.76
C ALA A 278 11.05 -27.88 -19.63
N ASP A 279 11.16 -27.18 -20.76
CA ASP A 279 11.35 -25.72 -20.79
C ASP A 279 10.12 -24.97 -20.28
N SER A 280 8.90 -25.43 -20.60
CA SER A 280 7.67 -24.78 -20.13
C SER A 280 7.47 -25.01 -18.63
N VAL A 281 7.76 -26.20 -18.12
CA VAL A 281 7.77 -26.49 -16.66
C VAL A 281 8.78 -25.61 -15.94
N GLN A 282 9.99 -25.46 -16.51
CA GLN A 282 11.02 -24.61 -15.92
C GLN A 282 10.59 -23.14 -15.92
N LYS A 283 9.97 -22.64 -16.99
CA LYS A 283 9.40 -21.27 -17.03
C LYS A 283 8.26 -21.07 -16.03
N LEU A 284 7.41 -22.09 -15.84
CA LEU A 284 6.32 -22.06 -14.84
C LEU A 284 6.84 -22.00 -13.41
N LEU A 285 7.90 -22.75 -13.10
CA LEU A 285 8.51 -22.76 -11.77
C LEU A 285 9.46 -21.59 -11.54
N PHE A 286 10.05 -21.03 -12.58
CA PHE A 286 11.01 -19.93 -12.51
C PHE A 286 10.69 -18.85 -13.56
N PRO A 287 9.53 -18.20 -13.48
CA PRO A 287 9.16 -17.11 -14.37
C PRO A 287 10.07 -15.89 -14.17
N ASP A 288 10.22 -15.09 -15.22
CA ASP A 288 10.98 -13.83 -15.18
C ASP A 288 10.34 -12.83 -14.20
N ASP A 289 9.01 -12.87 -14.04
CA ASP A 289 8.28 -12.18 -12.98
C ASP A 289 7.88 -13.17 -11.87
N ALA A 290 8.27 -12.86 -10.64
CA ALA A 290 7.94 -13.64 -9.45
C ALA A 290 6.42 -13.76 -9.18
N GLN A 291 5.57 -13.02 -9.91
CA GLN A 291 4.12 -12.93 -9.77
C GLN A 291 3.30 -13.95 -10.58
N ASP A 292 3.89 -14.68 -11.52
CA ASP A 292 3.16 -15.67 -12.31
C ASP A 292 2.87 -16.92 -11.46
N ALA A 293 1.59 -17.13 -11.13
CA ALA A 293 1.14 -18.17 -10.21
C ALA A 293 0.88 -19.52 -10.90
N ILE A 294 1.29 -20.60 -10.23
CA ILE A 294 1.06 -22.00 -10.61
C ILE A 294 -0.32 -22.42 -10.08
N ILE A 295 -1.40 -22.18 -10.83
CA ILE A 295 -2.77 -22.43 -10.34
C ILE A 295 -3.57 -23.44 -11.17
N ASP A 296 -3.20 -23.69 -12.43
CA ASP A 296 -4.03 -24.49 -13.34
C ASP A 296 -3.68 -26.00 -13.38
N PHE A 297 -3.38 -26.61 -12.23
CA PHE A 297 -2.97 -28.03 -12.15
C PHE A 297 -3.93 -28.95 -11.40
N LEU A 298 -5.09 -28.43 -10.98
CA LEU A 298 -5.98 -29.09 -10.02
C LEU A 298 -6.78 -30.28 -10.57
N ASP A 299 -7.02 -30.34 -11.88
CA ASP A 299 -8.05 -31.23 -12.45
C ASP A 299 -7.50 -32.32 -13.39
N PHE A 300 -6.18 -32.48 -13.49
CA PHE A 300 -5.61 -33.52 -14.35
C PHE A 300 -5.66 -34.91 -13.68
N ASP A 301 -6.20 -35.90 -14.40
CA ASP A 301 -6.18 -37.30 -13.96
C ASP A 301 -4.84 -37.96 -14.34
N PHE A 302 -4.03 -38.21 -13.32
CA PHE A 302 -2.73 -38.89 -13.46
C PHE A 302 -2.85 -40.41 -13.62
N GLY A 303 -4.07 -40.96 -13.65
CA GLY A 303 -4.35 -42.40 -13.73
C GLY A 303 -3.89 -43.15 -12.48
N GLN A 304 -3.56 -44.44 -12.64
CA GLN A 304 -3.00 -45.23 -11.54
C GLN A 304 -1.58 -44.76 -11.20
N VAL A 305 -1.37 -44.41 -9.92
CA VAL A 305 -0.08 -43.97 -9.38
C VAL A 305 0.28 -44.81 -8.15
N SER A 306 1.55 -44.82 -7.76
CA SER A 306 1.97 -45.46 -6.51
C SER A 306 1.33 -44.75 -5.29
N ALA A 307 1.26 -45.45 -4.15
CA ALA A 307 0.74 -44.86 -2.92
C ALA A 307 1.50 -43.58 -2.50
N ASP A 308 2.81 -43.53 -2.73
CA ASP A 308 3.65 -42.36 -2.46
C ASP A 308 3.29 -41.18 -3.38
N ALA A 309 3.13 -41.44 -4.68
CA ALA A 309 2.72 -40.42 -5.64
C ALA A 309 1.28 -39.93 -5.41
N ALA A 310 0.37 -40.79 -4.95
CA ALA A 310 -0.97 -40.41 -4.55
C ALA A 310 -0.95 -39.41 -3.38
N ALA A 311 -0.15 -39.67 -2.35
CA ALA A 311 0.00 -38.77 -1.20
C ALA A 311 0.57 -37.40 -1.60
N ASP A 312 1.51 -37.37 -2.53
CA ASP A 312 2.06 -36.11 -3.05
C ASP A 312 1.01 -35.35 -3.89
N LEU A 313 0.22 -36.04 -4.71
CA LEU A 313 -0.88 -35.43 -5.46
C LEU A 313 -1.97 -34.85 -4.55
N ASP A 314 -2.33 -35.54 -3.47
CA ASP A 314 -3.27 -35.01 -2.49
C ASP A 314 -2.73 -33.73 -1.82
N SER A 315 -1.43 -33.70 -1.55
CA SER A 315 -0.75 -32.51 -1.02
C SER A 315 -0.74 -31.37 -2.04
N ILE A 316 -0.50 -31.65 -3.33
CA ILE A 316 -0.57 -30.67 -4.41
C ILE A 316 -1.99 -30.11 -4.56
N ARG A 317 -3.02 -30.96 -4.48
CA ARG A 317 -4.42 -30.53 -4.51
C ARG A 317 -4.76 -29.60 -3.35
N LEU A 318 -4.30 -29.93 -2.15
CA LEU A 318 -4.47 -29.07 -0.98
C LEU A 318 -3.75 -27.73 -1.15
N LEU A 319 -2.51 -27.74 -1.67
CA LEU A 319 -1.76 -26.52 -1.97
C LEU A 319 -2.54 -25.63 -2.94
N ALA A 320 -3.03 -26.21 -4.03
CA ALA A 320 -3.70 -25.42 -5.04
C ALA A 320 -5.09 -24.94 -4.58
N LEU A 321 -5.80 -25.68 -3.72
CA LEU A 321 -6.98 -25.16 -3.01
C LEU A 321 -6.64 -23.96 -2.12
N LEU A 322 -5.54 -24.04 -1.37
CA LEU A 322 -5.04 -22.94 -0.53
C LEU A 322 -4.73 -21.71 -1.40
N LEU A 323 -3.97 -21.86 -2.48
CA LEU A 323 -3.59 -20.78 -3.39
C LEU A 323 -4.80 -20.15 -4.10
N LYS A 324 -5.71 -20.97 -4.62
CA LYS A 324 -6.95 -20.50 -5.25
C LYS A 324 -7.79 -19.69 -4.26
N SER A 325 -7.87 -20.13 -3.01
CA SER A 325 -8.66 -19.47 -1.97
C SER A 325 -8.15 -18.09 -1.58
N ILE A 326 -6.85 -17.83 -1.71
CA ILE A 326 -6.30 -16.48 -1.44
C ILE A 326 -6.23 -15.61 -2.70
N LEU A 327 -5.96 -16.19 -3.88
CA LEU A 327 -5.77 -15.41 -5.12
C LEU A 327 -7.09 -15.02 -5.79
N ALA A 328 -8.02 -15.97 -5.95
CA ALA A 328 -9.21 -15.78 -6.77
C ALA A 328 -10.04 -14.53 -6.41
N PRO A 329 -10.20 -14.16 -5.12
CA PRO A 329 -10.90 -12.93 -4.72
C PRO A 329 -10.34 -11.63 -5.32
N PHE A 330 -9.04 -11.58 -5.64
CA PHE A 330 -8.36 -10.37 -6.11
C PHE A 330 -8.26 -10.29 -7.63
N ILE A 331 -8.31 -11.43 -8.32
CA ILE A 331 -8.10 -11.50 -9.78
C ILE A 331 -9.38 -11.83 -10.56
N THR A 332 -10.50 -12.08 -9.88
CA THR A 332 -11.77 -12.45 -10.51
C THR A 332 -12.81 -11.33 -10.31
N PRO A 333 -12.87 -10.32 -11.20
CA PRO A 333 -13.76 -9.16 -11.01
C PRO A 333 -15.24 -9.52 -10.97
N THR A 334 -15.63 -10.67 -11.54
CA THR A 334 -17.01 -11.15 -11.57
C THR A 334 -17.43 -11.89 -10.30
N MET A 335 -16.50 -12.19 -9.39
CA MET A 335 -16.79 -12.92 -8.16
C MET A 335 -17.63 -12.06 -7.21
N SER A 336 -18.73 -12.61 -6.70
CA SER A 336 -19.57 -11.91 -5.73
C SER A 336 -18.83 -11.69 -4.42
N LEU A 337 -19.23 -10.67 -3.67
CA LEU A 337 -18.64 -10.40 -2.36
C LEU A 337 -18.74 -11.60 -1.40
N THR A 338 -19.88 -12.31 -1.40
CA THR A 338 -20.05 -13.52 -0.58
C THR A 338 -19.00 -14.59 -0.94
N GLU A 339 -18.81 -14.85 -2.23
CA GLU A 339 -17.81 -15.81 -2.70
C GLU A 339 -16.38 -15.37 -2.34
N GLN A 340 -16.06 -14.08 -2.49
CA GLN A 340 -14.76 -13.53 -2.08
C GLN A 340 -14.50 -13.79 -0.59
N MET A 341 -15.48 -13.48 0.28
CA MET A 341 -15.34 -13.73 1.72
C MET A 341 -15.27 -15.22 2.07
N THR A 342 -16.00 -16.08 1.35
CA THR A 342 -15.93 -17.53 1.52
C THR A 342 -14.55 -18.07 1.14
N HIS A 343 -13.96 -17.59 0.04
CA HIS A 343 -12.61 -17.96 -0.38
C HIS A 343 -11.56 -17.51 0.64
N LEU A 344 -11.59 -16.24 1.07
CA LEU A 344 -10.65 -15.74 2.09
C LEU A 344 -10.80 -16.48 3.43
N SER A 345 -12.03 -16.79 3.85
CA SER A 345 -12.28 -17.61 5.03
C SER A 345 -11.72 -19.03 4.87
N THR A 346 -11.89 -19.63 3.69
CA THR A 346 -11.34 -20.96 3.36
C THR A 346 -9.82 -20.96 3.49
N TYR A 347 -9.14 -19.97 2.90
CA TYR A 347 -7.70 -19.83 3.08
C TYR A 347 -7.34 -19.68 4.57
N ALA A 348 -8.02 -18.81 5.31
CA ALA A 348 -7.68 -18.53 6.71
C ALA A 348 -7.71 -19.79 7.57
N HIS A 349 -8.74 -20.63 7.40
CA HIS A 349 -8.89 -21.89 8.14
C HIS A 349 -7.89 -22.96 7.71
N LEU A 350 -7.65 -23.10 6.40
CA LEU A 350 -6.65 -24.04 5.88
C LEU A 350 -5.24 -23.67 6.35
N ALA A 351 -4.87 -22.39 6.18
CA ALA A 351 -3.58 -21.86 6.62
C ALA A 351 -3.40 -22.02 8.13
N PHE A 352 -4.42 -21.75 8.95
CA PHE A 352 -4.38 -21.99 10.40
C PHE A 352 -4.09 -23.46 10.72
N THR A 353 -4.82 -24.37 10.10
CA THR A 353 -4.68 -25.81 10.34
C THR A 353 -3.27 -26.30 9.94
N LEU A 354 -2.82 -25.94 8.75
CA LEU A 354 -1.50 -26.28 8.23
C LEU A 354 -0.38 -25.69 9.09
N PHE A 355 -0.51 -24.43 9.49
CA PHE A 355 0.46 -23.76 10.35
C PHE A 355 0.52 -24.37 11.74
N ARG A 356 -0.62 -24.77 12.31
CA ARG A 356 -0.67 -25.46 13.62
C ARG A 356 0.04 -26.81 13.58
N LEU A 357 -0.11 -27.56 12.48
CA LEU A 357 0.48 -28.89 12.30
C LEU A 357 1.98 -28.82 11.99
N ASN A 358 2.38 -27.96 11.06
CA ASN A 358 3.72 -27.97 10.48
C ASN A 358 4.61 -26.81 10.94
N ARG A 359 4.03 -25.74 11.50
CA ARG A 359 4.76 -24.54 11.96
C ARG A 359 5.62 -23.95 10.84
N LEU A 360 6.90 -23.70 11.13
CA LEU A 360 7.84 -23.01 10.25
C LEU A 360 8.22 -23.81 9.00
N THR A 361 7.91 -25.12 8.94
CA THR A 361 8.09 -25.90 7.71
C THR A 361 6.95 -25.67 6.72
N PHE A 362 5.80 -25.15 7.16
CA PHE A 362 4.72 -24.72 6.26
C PHE A 362 4.97 -23.31 5.74
N MET A 363 5.12 -22.31 6.62
CA MET A 363 5.49 -20.94 6.25
C MET A 363 6.07 -20.18 7.45
N SER A 364 6.68 -19.02 7.19
CA SER A 364 7.22 -18.17 8.26
C SER A 364 6.10 -17.59 9.15
N ASN A 365 6.42 -17.27 10.41
CA ASN A 365 5.51 -16.59 11.32
C ASN A 365 4.96 -15.29 10.70
N GLN A 366 5.83 -14.55 10.00
CA GLN A 366 5.49 -13.30 9.34
C GLN A 366 4.50 -13.53 8.20
N LEU A 367 4.78 -14.42 7.26
CA LEU A 367 3.88 -14.67 6.12
C LEU A 367 2.50 -15.18 6.58
N TYR A 368 2.48 -16.04 7.60
CA TYR A 368 1.24 -16.49 8.23
C TYR A 368 0.50 -15.31 8.86
N GLY A 369 1.18 -14.52 9.70
CA GLY A 369 0.60 -13.36 10.34
C GLY A 369 0.02 -12.37 9.34
N ASP A 370 0.82 -11.95 8.36
CA ASP A 370 0.50 -10.89 7.41
C ASP A 370 -0.72 -11.30 6.57
N SER A 371 -0.76 -12.56 6.09
CA SER A 371 -1.92 -13.08 5.35
C SER A 371 -3.19 -13.17 6.18
N GLN A 372 -3.11 -13.54 7.46
CA GLN A 372 -4.26 -13.56 8.37
C GLN A 372 -4.74 -12.13 8.70
N SER A 373 -3.81 -11.18 8.87
CA SER A 373 -4.13 -9.77 9.10
C SER A 373 -4.83 -9.14 7.89
N MET A 374 -4.34 -9.38 6.67
CA MET A 374 -4.99 -8.93 5.42
C MET A 374 -6.44 -9.42 5.32
N ILE A 375 -6.67 -10.71 5.60
CA ILE A 375 -8.02 -11.29 5.55
C ILE A 375 -8.91 -10.69 6.63
N LYS A 376 -8.41 -10.62 7.87
CA LYS A 376 -9.12 -9.98 8.98
C LYS A 376 -9.51 -8.54 8.64
N ASN A 377 -8.59 -7.73 8.13
CA ASN A 377 -8.87 -6.36 7.72
C ASN A 377 -10.02 -6.30 6.71
N THR A 378 -10.06 -7.22 5.75
CA THR A 378 -11.17 -7.31 4.77
C THR A 378 -12.53 -7.51 5.46
N PHE A 379 -12.63 -8.44 6.43
CA PHE A 379 -13.86 -8.64 7.20
C PHE A 379 -14.26 -7.42 8.03
N PHE A 380 -13.29 -6.76 8.67
CA PHE A 380 -13.53 -5.54 9.46
C PHE A 380 -14.03 -4.38 8.60
N CYS A 381 -13.37 -4.13 7.46
CA CYS A 381 -13.79 -3.10 6.52
C CYS A 381 -15.20 -3.37 6.00
N LEU A 382 -15.51 -4.62 5.64
CA LEU A 382 -16.86 -4.96 5.18
C LEU A 382 -17.93 -4.75 6.26
N ALA A 383 -17.63 -5.14 7.51
CA ALA A 383 -18.55 -4.92 8.62
C ALA A 383 -18.79 -3.42 8.87
N ASN A 384 -17.78 -2.56 8.64
CA ASN A 384 -17.92 -1.12 8.76
C ASN A 384 -18.77 -0.51 7.63
N VAL A 385 -18.66 -1.00 6.39
CA VAL A 385 -19.48 -0.53 5.25
C VAL A 385 -20.96 -0.85 5.40
N ARG A 386 -21.31 -1.94 6.11
CA ARG A 386 -22.71 -2.34 6.34
C ARG A 386 -23.43 -1.51 7.40
N ARG A 387 -22.75 -0.57 8.06
CA ARG A 387 -23.36 0.43 8.93
C ARG A 387 -23.98 1.52 8.08
#